data_AF-A0A7X7F3I2-F1
#
_entry.id   AF-A0A7X7F3I2-F1
#
_cell.length_a   1.000
_cell.length_b   1.000
_cell.length_c   1.000
_cell.angle_alpha   90.00
_cell.angle_beta   90.00
_cell.angle_gamma   90.00
#
_symmetry.space_group_name_H-M   'P 1'
#
loop_
_entity.id
_entity.type
_entity.pdbx_description
1 polymer ?
#
loop_
_entity_poly.entity_id
_entity_poly.type
_entity_poly.pdbx_seq_one_letter_code
_entity_poly.pdbx_strand_id
1 'polypeptide(L)' 'QGRAVEATLETLDGYTLTVETALACLERVLAGGVAPGFATPSKAFGPDFVLAMPENNVEWR' A
#
# COMPACT_ATOMS: atom_id res chain seq x y z
N GLN A 1 21.21 20.43 -11.93
CA GLN A 1 21.01 19.00 -12.26
C GLN A 1 19.94 18.45 -11.33
N GLY A 2 18.97 17.67 -11.84
CA GLY A 2 17.90 17.06 -11.03
C GLY A 2 18.26 15.63 -10.61
N ARG A 3 17.70 15.18 -9.48
CA ARG A 3 17.71 13.77 -9.08
C ARG A 3 16.38 13.14 -9.50
N ALA A 4 16.41 11.93 -10.05
CA ALA A 4 15.23 11.14 -10.39
C ALA A 4 15.27 9.81 -9.63
N VAL A 5 14.10 9.26 -9.33
CA VAL A 5 13.91 7.94 -8.72
C VAL A 5 12.72 7.29 -9.43
N GLU A 6 12.85 6.03 -9.80
CA GLU A 6 11.79 5.25 -10.46
C GLU A 6 11.60 3.91 -9.74
N ALA A 7 10.38 3.38 -9.78
CA ALA A 7 10.08 2.03 -9.30
C ALA A 7 9.04 1.35 -10.18
N THR A 8 9.17 0.04 -10.33
CA THR A 8 8.15 -0.84 -10.93
C THR A 8 7.65 -1.80 -9.88
N LEU A 9 6.33 -1.96 -9.77
CA LEU A 9 5.68 -2.95 -8.91
C LEU A 9 5.06 -4.04 -9.78
N GLU A 10 5.56 -5.26 -9.66
CA GLU A 10 4.89 -6.46 -10.13
C GLU A 10 3.98 -6.98 -9.01
N THR A 11 2.75 -7.35 -9.36
CA THR A 11 1.66 -7.61 -8.43
C THR A 11 0.62 -8.52 -9.07
N LEU A 12 -0.31 -9.02 -8.26
CA LEU A 12 -1.57 -9.64 -8.69
C LEU A 12 -2.33 -8.75 -9.69
N ASP A 13 -3.28 -9.35 -10.42
CA ASP A 13 -4.14 -8.58 -11.33
C ASP A 13 -4.81 -7.40 -10.61
N GLY A 14 -5.13 -6.35 -11.35
CA GLY A 14 -5.55 -5.07 -10.77
C GLY A 14 -6.80 -5.18 -9.88
N TYR A 15 -7.73 -6.10 -10.16
CA TYR A 15 -8.91 -6.27 -9.33
C TYR A 15 -8.59 -7.06 -8.06
N THR A 16 -7.80 -8.12 -8.17
CA THR A 16 -7.36 -8.89 -7.00
C THR A 16 -6.53 -8.01 -6.06
N LEU A 17 -5.56 -7.26 -6.57
CA LEU A 17 -4.79 -6.30 -5.75
C LEU A 17 -5.71 -5.28 -5.05
N THR A 18 -6.73 -4.78 -5.76
CA THR A 18 -7.67 -3.82 -5.17
C THR A 18 -8.45 -4.45 -4.01
N VAL A 19 -8.90 -5.69 -4.14
CA VAL A 19 -9.60 -6.41 -3.06
C VAL A 19 -8.67 -6.64 -1.88
N GLU A 20 -7.48 -7.19 -2.11
CA GLU A 20 -6.50 -7.49 -1.06
C GLU A 20 -6.08 -6.24 -0.28
N THR A 21 -5.78 -5.14 -0.98
CA THR A 21 -5.42 -3.87 -0.33
C THR A 21 -6.58 -3.27 0.48
N ALA A 22 -7.82 -3.38 0.00
CA ALA A 22 -8.99 -2.89 0.71
C ALA A 22 -9.25 -3.69 1.99
N LEU A 23 -9.15 -5.02 1.94
CA LEU A 23 -9.28 -5.89 3.11
C LEU A 23 -8.18 -5.62 4.13
N ALA A 24 -6.94 -5.50 3.69
CA ALA A 24 -5.80 -5.16 4.53
C ALA A 24 -5.97 -3.80 5.24
N CYS A 25 -6.57 -2.81 4.57
CA CYS A 25 -6.94 -1.53 5.19
C CYS A 25 -8.01 -1.72 6.26
N LEU A 26 -9.08 -2.46 5.93
CA LEU A 26 -10.20 -2.71 6.83
C LEU A 26 -9.75 -3.41 8.12
N GLU A 27 -8.94 -4.45 8.01
CA GLU A 27 -8.40 -5.19 9.16
C GLU A 27 -7.63 -4.28 10.13
N ARG A 28 -6.77 -3.40 9.60
CA ARG A 28 -5.99 -2.45 10.42
C ARG A 28 -6.85 -1.38 11.09
N VAL A 29 -7.91 -0.93 10.41
CA VAL A 29 -8.91 -0.02 11.00
C VAL A 29 -9.66 -0.71 12.13
N LEU A 30 -10.13 -1.95 11.92
CA LEU A 30 -10.83 -2.73 12.93
C LEU A 30 -9.94 -3.07 14.13
N ALA A 31 -8.63 -3.20 13.93
CA ALA A 31 -7.66 -3.38 15.00
C ALA A 31 -7.45 -2.13 15.90
N GLY A 32 -8.06 -0.98 15.55
CA GLY A 32 -8.03 0.24 16.37
C GLY A 32 -6.69 1.01 16.31
N GLY A 33 -5.80 0.68 15.38
CA GLY A 33 -4.49 1.31 15.22
C GLY A 33 -4.50 2.63 14.45
N VAL A 34 -5.66 3.15 14.07
CA VAL A 34 -5.81 4.33 13.20
C VAL A 34 -6.67 5.39 13.89
N ALA A 35 -6.26 6.66 13.77
CA ALA A 35 -7.04 7.78 14.28
C ALA A 35 -8.40 7.92 13.56
N PRO A 36 -9.49 8.27 14.27
CA PRO A 36 -10.79 8.53 13.64
C PRO A 36 -10.74 9.63 12.58
N GLY A 37 -11.53 9.48 11.52
CA GLY A 37 -11.62 10.45 10.42
C GLY A 37 -11.32 9.81 9.07
N PHE A 38 -10.71 10.57 8.17
CA PHE A 38 -10.29 10.10 6.85
C PHE A 38 -8.77 10.23 6.68
N ALA A 39 -8.18 9.26 6.02
CA ALA A 39 -6.76 9.25 5.72
C ALA A 39 -6.50 8.47 4.43
N THR A 40 -5.44 8.83 3.72
CA THR A 40 -4.86 7.97 2.70
C THR A 40 -4.16 6.78 3.37
N PRO A 41 -4.00 5.64 2.68
CA PRO A 41 -3.25 4.50 3.22
C PRO A 41 -1.84 4.90 3.69
N SER A 42 -1.13 5.75 2.93
CA SER A 42 0.20 6.24 3.30
C SER A 42 0.25 6.98 4.64
N LYS A 43 -0.81 7.70 5.00
CA LYS A 43 -0.92 8.42 6.27
C LYS A 43 -1.37 7.51 7.41
N ALA A 44 -2.27 6.56 7.14
CA ALA A 44 -2.83 5.67 8.15
C ALA A 44 -1.89 4.51 8.52
N PHE A 45 -1.15 3.97 7.54
CA PHE A 45 -0.40 2.72 7.67
C PHE A 45 1.08 2.85 7.29
N GLY A 46 1.52 4.04 6.86
CA GLY A 46 2.87 4.31 6.40
C GLY A 46 3.02 4.24 4.87
N PRO A 47 4.05 4.91 4.31
CA PRO A 47 4.24 5.04 2.86
C PRO A 47 4.50 3.69 2.17
N ASP A 48 5.05 2.71 2.89
CA ASP A 48 5.43 1.41 2.35
C ASP A 48 4.29 0.38 2.40
N PHE A 49 3.07 0.78 2.79
CA PHE A 49 1.93 -0.12 2.94
C PHE A 49 1.71 -1.04 1.72
N VAL A 50 1.77 -0.47 0.51
CA VAL A 50 1.56 -1.24 -0.73
C VAL A 50 2.68 -2.27 -0.96
N LEU A 51 3.90 -2.02 -0.50
CA LEU A 51 5.03 -2.94 -0.67
C LEU A 51 4.89 -4.21 0.17
N ALA A 52 4.03 -4.18 1.20
CA ALA A 52 3.79 -5.30 2.10
C ALA A 52 2.62 -6.22 1.67
N MET A 53 1.99 -5.96 0.51
CA MET A 53 0.91 -6.83 0.01
C MET A 53 1.46 -8.18 -0.48
N PRO A 54 0.64 -9.25 -0.45
CA PRO A 54 1.06 -10.55 -0.94
C PRO A 54 1.53 -10.51 -2.40
N GLU A 55 2.53 -11.34 -2.72
CA GLU A 55 3.02 -11.55 -4.09
C GLU A 55 3.51 -10.27 -4.80
N ASN A 56 3.83 -9.23 -4.02
CA ASN A 56 4.43 -8.00 -4.53
C ASN A 56 5.95 -8.14 -4.69
N ASN A 57 6.44 -7.71 -5.84
CA ASN A 57 7.86 -7.52 -6.10
C ASN A 57 8.11 -6.09 -6.60
N VAL A 58 8.99 -5.36 -5.92
CA VAL A 58 9.32 -3.97 -6.27
C VAL A 58 10.75 -3.87 -6.78
N GLU A 59 10.91 -3.28 -7.96
CA GLU A 59 12.20 -3.00 -8.57
C GLU A 59 12.44 -1.49 -8.60
N TRP A 60 13.50 -1.03 -7.93
CA TRP A 60 13.90 0.38 -7.89
C TRP A 60 14.96 0.66 -8.97
N ARG A 61 14.89 1.85 -9.60
CA ARG A 61 15.82 2.33 -10.61
C ARG A 61 16.29 3.75 -10.31
#